data_AF-A0A851GLJ2-F1
#
_entry.id   AF-A0A851GLJ2-F1
#
_cell.length_a   1.000
_cell.length_b   1.000
_cell.length_c   1.000
_cell.angle_alpha   90.00
_cell.angle_beta   90.00
_cell.angle_gamma   90.00
#
_symmetry.space_group_name_H-M   'P 1'
#
loop_
_entity.id
_entity.type
_entity.pdbx_description
1 polymer ?
#
loop_
_entity_poly.entity_id
_entity_poly.type
_entity_poly.pdbx_seq_one_letter_code
_entity_poly.pdbx_strand_id
1 'polypeptide(L)'
;MASFTLSRLFPIWGLSLLLTSLSNGQTDPAPSTETNHSHTGLQQTEIKGLLVMKMSNGKYAGAAAQMNATVIEKKADFEIGFNQSVGSMMDSATKEVEKFIRVRYAKRLPTGMRIEFAFSNKYSPKDGPSAAVACALMADSILSGNELDQGFAATGDMTATGDVRAVGGVQSKIKGAIKKQCTIVTIPKGNQAAVADSYIIKGLKPLYAIQIFSVETFDEALELAKSKRKENIQKAIDEFALVQKALNKNEKYIYNSKVQAKLRQVITLAPHHLSAKNLLLHGLKKGPQRLSLVGSINCINAAHENFGSILEDNSFSTSRIDQDVLTELIYEFRRLRTKLDKRTIPCTDAYVDLAEFIKDVRNRKIFNQQLQEKLTSMIETVVSERKKLFNNPQVREEIMEDYQ
;
A
#
# COMPACT_ATOMS: atom_id res chain seq x y z
N MET A 1 19.71 -88.38 7.14
CA MET A 1 21.14 -88.18 6.82
C MET A 1 21.82 -87.68 8.09
N ALA A 2 22.99 -88.29 8.38
CA ALA A 2 24.01 -88.05 9.41
C ALA A 2 24.07 -86.65 10.06
N SER A 3 24.64 -86.39 11.24
CA SER A 3 25.21 -87.13 12.39
C SER A 3 25.89 -86.03 13.25
N PHE A 4 25.84 -86.11 14.59
CA PHE A 4 26.86 -85.76 15.61
C PHE A 4 27.84 -84.56 15.35
N THR A 5 28.27 -83.69 16.27
CA THR A 5 28.14 -83.49 17.73
C THR A 5 29.02 -82.28 18.12
N LEU A 6 28.72 -81.69 19.28
CA LEU A 6 29.63 -81.14 20.31
C LEU A 6 30.79 -80.18 19.94
N SER A 7 30.65 -78.98 20.53
CA SER A 7 31.47 -78.49 21.66
C SER A 7 32.74 -77.67 21.39
N ARG A 8 32.96 -76.75 22.36
CA ARG A 8 34.22 -76.08 22.75
C ARG A 8 34.72 -75.03 21.76
N LEU A 9 35.45 -73.98 22.13
CA LEU A 9 35.74 -73.20 23.34
C LEU A 9 36.43 -71.92 22.78
N PHE A 10 36.44 -70.84 23.55
CA PHE A 10 37.33 -69.64 23.46
C PHE A 10 38.79 -69.97 23.00
N PRO A 11 39.70 -69.02 22.59
CA PRO A 11 39.80 -67.59 22.97
C PRO A 11 40.40 -66.64 21.87
N ILE A 12 40.32 -65.30 21.99
CA ILE A 12 41.36 -64.31 22.36
C ILE A 12 42.61 -64.22 21.45
N TRP A 13 42.72 -63.04 20.79
CA TRP A 13 43.89 -62.21 20.46
C TRP A 13 45.01 -62.75 19.55
N GLY A 14 45.38 -61.91 18.57
CA GLY A 14 46.77 -61.45 18.49
C GLY A 14 47.51 -61.63 17.16
N LEU A 15 47.82 -60.48 16.56
CA LEU A 15 49.02 -60.13 15.78
C LEU A 15 49.21 -60.63 14.32
N SER A 16 49.09 -59.63 13.44
CA SER A 16 50.14 -59.14 12.54
C SER A 16 50.57 -60.02 11.38
N LEU A 17 50.12 -59.65 10.18
CA LEU A 17 50.95 -59.74 8.98
C LEU A 17 50.80 -58.46 8.14
N LEU A 18 51.94 -57.80 7.93
CA LEU A 18 52.12 -56.78 6.90
C LEU A 18 51.73 -57.36 5.53
N LEU A 19 50.92 -56.62 4.80
CA LEU A 19 50.88 -56.67 3.35
C LEU A 19 50.77 -55.24 2.82
N THR A 20 51.90 -54.76 2.32
CA THR A 20 52.04 -53.59 1.48
C THR A 20 51.25 -53.82 0.18
N SER A 21 50.28 -52.97 -0.13
CA SER A 21 49.89 -52.72 -1.53
C SER A 21 49.58 -51.26 -1.74
N LEU A 22 50.24 -50.71 -2.75
CA LEU A 22 50.23 -49.32 -3.18
C LEU A 22 48.87 -48.84 -3.73
N SER A 23 48.67 -47.53 -3.55
CA SER A 23 47.96 -46.56 -4.38
C SER A 23 46.49 -46.80 -4.74
N ASN A 24 45.62 -45.92 -4.26
CA ASN A 24 45.15 -44.83 -5.12
C ASN A 24 44.67 -43.65 -4.27
N GLY A 25 45.09 -42.46 -4.69
CA GLY A 25 44.77 -41.21 -4.01
C GLY A 25 43.28 -40.91 -4.05
N GLN A 26 42.73 -40.67 -2.88
CA GLN A 26 41.58 -39.80 -2.69
C GLN A 26 41.96 -38.89 -1.53
N THR A 27 42.33 -37.66 -1.89
CA THR A 27 42.49 -36.58 -0.93
C THR A 27 41.14 -36.37 -0.24
N ASP A 28 41.06 -36.69 1.05
CA ASP A 28 39.98 -36.23 1.90
C ASP A 28 39.82 -34.71 1.72
N PRO A 29 38.62 -34.18 1.44
CA PRO A 29 38.44 -32.75 1.49
C PRO A 29 38.67 -32.31 2.93
N ALA A 30 39.54 -31.32 3.11
CA ALA A 30 39.75 -30.62 4.37
C ALA A 30 38.39 -30.27 5.01
N PRO A 31 38.26 -30.28 6.35
CA PRO A 31 37.02 -29.92 7.01
C PRO A 31 36.64 -28.53 6.52
N SER A 32 35.54 -28.44 5.77
CA SER A 32 34.94 -27.17 5.42
C SER A 32 34.75 -26.42 6.72
N THR A 33 35.39 -25.27 6.83
CA THR A 33 35.16 -24.31 7.90
C THR A 33 33.67 -23.97 7.88
N GLU A 34 32.90 -24.69 8.71
CA GLU A 34 31.56 -24.31 9.11
C GLU A 34 31.68 -22.96 9.81
N THR A 35 31.64 -21.90 9.03
CA THR A 35 31.25 -20.59 9.51
C THR A 35 29.74 -20.66 9.72
N ASN A 36 29.35 -21.40 10.76
CA ASN A 36 28.02 -21.35 11.35
C ASN A 36 27.86 -19.96 11.97
N HIS A 37 27.55 -18.97 11.13
CA HIS A 37 26.92 -17.75 11.59
C HIS A 37 25.50 -18.13 11.99
N SER A 38 25.34 -18.64 13.22
CA SER A 38 24.04 -18.88 13.81
C SER A 38 23.25 -17.57 13.74
N HIS A 39 22.24 -17.51 12.87
CA HIS A 39 21.39 -16.35 12.74
C HIS A 39 20.60 -16.16 14.05
N THR A 40 20.90 -15.09 14.79
CA THR A 40 20.26 -14.75 16.07
C THR A 40 19.01 -13.88 15.93
N GLY A 41 18.60 -13.58 14.70
CA GLY A 41 17.40 -12.80 14.41
C GLY A 41 16.11 -13.63 14.46
N LEU A 42 14.98 -13.01 14.12
CA LEU A 42 13.67 -13.69 14.14
C LEU A 42 13.58 -14.72 13.02
N GLN A 43 12.93 -15.85 13.30
CA GLN A 43 12.63 -16.88 12.29
C GLN A 43 11.39 -16.54 11.46
N GLN A 44 10.45 -15.81 12.06
CA GLN A 44 9.21 -15.35 11.42
C GLN A 44 8.83 -13.97 11.95
N THR A 45 8.21 -13.17 11.10
CA THR A 45 7.61 -11.89 11.47
C THR A 45 6.43 -11.60 10.54
N GLU A 46 5.56 -10.68 10.93
CA GLU A 46 4.36 -10.36 10.17
C GLU A 46 4.00 -8.88 10.26
N ILE A 47 3.39 -8.35 9.20
CA ILE A 47 2.94 -6.96 9.10
C ILE A 47 1.69 -6.85 8.23
N LYS A 48 0.87 -5.80 8.42
CA LYS A 48 -0.26 -5.52 7.52
C LYS A 48 0.23 -4.74 6.30
N GLY A 49 0.32 -5.41 5.15
CA GLY A 49 0.52 -4.77 3.86
C GLY A 49 -0.80 -4.27 3.27
N LEU A 50 -0.78 -3.18 2.51
CA LEU A 50 -2.00 -2.62 1.90
C LEU A 50 -2.01 -2.81 0.39
N LEU A 51 -3.11 -3.39 -0.10
CA LEU A 51 -3.33 -3.72 -1.50
C LEU A 51 -4.63 -3.09 -2.00
N VAL A 52 -4.77 -3.02 -3.32
CA VAL A 52 -6.06 -2.75 -3.97
C VAL A 52 -6.48 -4.02 -4.71
N MET A 53 -7.73 -4.44 -4.54
CA MET A 53 -8.29 -5.61 -5.21
C MET A 53 -9.41 -5.17 -6.15
N LYS A 54 -9.46 -5.77 -7.34
CA LYS A 54 -10.60 -5.65 -8.25
C LYS A 54 -11.72 -6.59 -7.76
N MET A 55 -12.91 -6.04 -7.56
CA MET A 55 -14.11 -6.78 -7.15
C MET A 55 -14.82 -7.37 -8.37
N SER A 56 -15.72 -8.32 -8.15
CA SER A 56 -16.53 -8.98 -9.20
C SER A 56 -17.39 -8.01 -10.01
N ASN A 57 -17.76 -6.87 -9.42
CA ASN A 57 -18.49 -5.78 -10.07
C ASN A 57 -17.58 -4.80 -10.86
N GLY A 58 -16.32 -5.18 -11.11
CA GLY A 58 -15.35 -4.35 -11.84
C GLY A 58 -14.72 -3.22 -11.02
N LYS A 59 -15.28 -2.87 -9.85
CA LYS A 59 -14.77 -1.77 -9.00
C LYS A 59 -13.54 -2.18 -8.21
N TYR A 60 -12.72 -1.21 -7.84
CA TYR A 60 -11.54 -1.44 -7.00
C TYR A 60 -11.85 -1.16 -5.52
N ALA A 61 -11.43 -2.05 -4.64
CA ALA A 61 -11.54 -1.90 -3.20
C ALA A 61 -10.18 -2.08 -2.53
N GLY A 62 -9.81 -1.15 -1.66
CA GLY A 62 -8.61 -1.29 -0.85
C GLY A 62 -8.80 -2.34 0.23
N ALA A 63 -7.78 -3.16 0.42
CA ALA A 63 -7.74 -4.24 1.37
C ALA A 63 -6.40 -4.23 2.09
N ALA A 64 -6.44 -4.35 3.42
CA ALA A 64 -5.26 -4.71 4.18
C ALA A 64 -5.12 -6.24 4.15
N ALA A 65 -3.97 -6.71 3.69
CA ALA A 65 -3.59 -8.11 3.66
C ALA A 65 -2.51 -8.36 4.72
N GLN A 66 -2.69 -9.42 5.50
CA GLN A 66 -1.60 -9.90 6.34
C GLN A 66 -0.48 -10.38 5.41
N MET A 67 0.73 -9.87 5.63
CA MET A 67 1.96 -10.37 5.06
C MET A 67 2.78 -11.03 6.16
N ASN A 68 3.48 -12.08 5.80
CA ASN A 68 4.41 -12.77 6.68
C ASN A 68 5.75 -12.93 5.97
N ALA A 69 6.83 -12.93 6.74
CA ALA A 69 8.15 -13.28 6.30
C ALA A 69 8.67 -14.46 7.12
N THR A 70 9.28 -15.42 6.44
CA THR A 70 9.81 -16.64 7.04
C THR A 70 11.24 -16.86 6.57
N VAL A 71 12.11 -17.24 7.49
CA VAL A 71 13.48 -17.64 7.22
C VAL A 71 13.51 -19.08 6.71
N ILE A 72 14.20 -19.29 5.59
CA ILE A 72 14.49 -20.61 5.02
C ILE A 72 16.00 -20.76 4.89
N GLU A 73 16.53 -21.84 5.44
CA GLU A 73 17.93 -22.21 5.25
C GLU A 73 18.15 -22.66 3.80
N LYS A 74 19.20 -22.12 3.18
CA LYS A 74 19.57 -22.43 1.80
C LYS A 74 21.08 -22.65 1.72
N LYS A 75 21.55 -23.49 0.81
CA LYS A 75 23.01 -23.64 0.53
C LYS A 75 23.50 -22.60 -0.50
N ALA A 76 22.97 -21.38 -0.47
CA ALA A 76 23.25 -20.33 -1.46
C ALA A 76 23.49 -18.98 -0.78
N ASP A 77 23.79 -17.95 -1.56
CA ASP A 77 23.88 -16.58 -1.04
C ASP A 77 22.56 -16.12 -0.40
N PHE A 78 22.64 -15.06 0.40
CA PHE A 78 21.46 -14.40 0.95
C PHE A 78 20.47 -14.07 -0.17
N GLU A 79 19.18 -14.33 0.01
CA GLU A 79 18.15 -14.03 -0.99
C GLU A 79 16.88 -13.52 -0.32
N ILE A 80 16.14 -12.65 -1.02
CA ILE A 80 14.79 -12.26 -0.64
C ILE A 80 13.84 -12.58 -1.79
N GLY A 81 12.66 -13.12 -1.48
CA GLY A 81 11.67 -13.37 -2.51
C GLY A 81 10.31 -13.73 -1.96
N PHE A 82 9.34 -13.88 -2.86
CA PHE A 82 8.03 -14.44 -2.50
C PHE A 82 8.04 -15.96 -2.65
N ASN A 83 7.28 -16.65 -1.79
CA ASN A 83 6.99 -18.08 -1.95
C ASN A 83 5.72 -18.36 -2.78
N GLN A 84 5.19 -17.32 -3.42
CA GLN A 84 4.00 -17.36 -4.27
C GLN A 84 4.26 -16.56 -5.55
N SER A 85 3.47 -16.84 -6.59
CA SER A 85 3.53 -16.06 -7.83
C SER A 85 3.11 -14.61 -7.57
N VAL A 86 3.99 -13.69 -7.98
CA VAL A 86 3.76 -12.24 -8.01
C VAL A 86 4.05 -11.72 -9.41
N GLY A 87 3.48 -10.57 -9.77
CA GLY A 87 3.73 -9.96 -11.07
C GLY A 87 5.09 -9.24 -11.16
N SER A 88 5.40 -8.73 -12.35
CA SER A 88 6.72 -8.19 -12.68
C SER A 88 7.08 -6.92 -11.92
N MET A 89 6.09 -6.10 -11.56
CA MET A 89 6.33 -4.89 -10.77
C MET A 89 6.69 -5.24 -9.33
N MET A 90 5.98 -6.21 -8.74
CA MET A 90 6.31 -6.71 -7.39
C MET A 90 7.68 -7.39 -7.35
N ASP A 91 8.00 -8.21 -8.35
CA ASP A 91 9.33 -8.83 -8.48
C ASP A 91 10.45 -7.78 -8.54
N SER A 92 10.28 -6.74 -9.38
CA SER A 92 11.24 -5.64 -9.49
C SER A 92 11.40 -4.87 -8.16
N ALA A 93 10.29 -4.58 -7.47
CA ALA A 93 10.34 -3.92 -6.16
C ALA A 93 11.03 -4.78 -5.10
N THR A 94 10.83 -6.09 -5.14
CA THR A 94 11.49 -7.04 -4.21
C THR A 94 13.01 -7.04 -4.42
N LYS A 95 13.48 -6.92 -5.67
CA LYS A 95 14.92 -6.79 -5.97
C LYS A 95 15.50 -5.49 -5.42
N GLU A 96 14.76 -4.37 -5.47
CA GLU A 96 15.19 -3.11 -4.85
C GLU A 96 15.28 -3.24 -3.32
N VAL A 97 14.31 -3.91 -2.69
CA VAL A 97 14.36 -4.25 -1.26
C VAL A 97 15.59 -5.10 -0.93
N GLU A 98 15.89 -6.13 -1.72
CA GLU A 98 17.06 -6.98 -1.51
C GLU A 98 18.36 -6.17 -1.58
N LYS A 99 18.53 -5.31 -2.60
CA LYS A 99 19.70 -4.42 -2.71
C LYS A 99 19.83 -3.54 -1.47
N PHE A 100 18.74 -2.90 -1.03
CA PHE A 100 18.73 -2.06 0.17
C PHE A 100 19.19 -2.85 1.41
N ILE A 101 18.62 -4.04 1.63
CA ILE A 101 18.96 -4.89 2.78
C ILE A 101 20.43 -5.34 2.72
N ARG A 102 20.92 -5.77 1.55
CA ARG A 102 22.33 -6.15 1.38
C ARG A 102 23.28 -5.02 1.75
N VAL A 103 22.99 -3.79 1.33
CA VAL A 103 23.81 -2.62 1.66
C VAL A 103 23.72 -2.30 3.15
N ARG A 104 22.51 -2.23 3.71
CA ARG A 104 22.28 -1.89 5.12
C ARG A 104 22.89 -2.91 6.08
N TYR A 105 22.94 -4.19 5.69
CA TYR A 105 23.43 -5.30 6.51
C TYR A 105 24.78 -5.85 6.03
N ALA A 106 25.50 -5.16 5.14
CA ALA A 106 26.69 -5.70 4.43
C ALA A 106 27.74 -6.38 5.33
N LYS A 107 27.92 -5.90 6.57
CA LYS A 107 28.90 -6.45 7.53
C LYS A 107 28.40 -7.65 8.34
N ARG A 108 27.10 -7.91 8.34
CA ARG A 108 26.43 -8.90 9.20
C ARG A 108 25.36 -9.71 8.46
N LEU A 109 25.38 -9.68 7.13
CA LEU A 109 24.43 -10.41 6.33
C LEU A 109 24.75 -11.91 6.42
N PRO A 110 23.80 -12.75 6.82
CA PRO A 110 24.04 -14.19 6.91
C PRO A 110 24.21 -14.80 5.53
N THR A 111 25.14 -15.74 5.40
CA THR A 111 25.22 -16.65 4.26
C THR A 111 24.19 -17.76 4.42
N GLY A 112 23.73 -18.35 3.31
CA GLY A 112 22.85 -19.51 3.39
C GLY A 112 21.42 -19.21 3.85
N MET A 113 20.94 -17.99 3.68
CA MET A 113 19.64 -17.56 4.19
C MET A 113 18.75 -17.04 3.07
N ARG A 114 17.51 -17.52 3.00
CA ARG A 114 16.45 -16.93 2.19
C ARG A 114 15.35 -16.39 3.08
N ILE A 115 14.96 -15.13 2.87
CA ILE A 115 13.74 -14.56 3.48
C ILE A 115 12.61 -14.69 2.47
N GLU A 116 11.59 -15.45 2.85
CA GLU A 116 10.40 -15.67 2.01
C GLU A 116 9.21 -14.86 2.50
N PHE A 117 8.72 -13.97 1.64
CA PHE A 117 7.47 -13.24 1.85
C PHE A 117 6.28 -14.03 1.34
N ALA A 118 5.15 -13.91 2.03
CA ALA A 118 3.86 -14.39 1.56
C ALA A 118 2.74 -13.43 1.92
N PHE A 119 1.68 -13.45 1.10
CA PHE A 119 0.39 -12.89 1.47
C PHE A 119 -0.48 -14.01 2.04
N SER A 120 -1.24 -13.68 3.09
CA SER A 120 -2.24 -14.59 3.68
C SER A 120 -3.21 -15.20 2.67
N ASN A 121 -3.56 -14.49 1.60
CA ASN A 121 -4.31 -15.03 0.47
C ASN A 121 -3.38 -15.38 -0.69
N LYS A 122 -3.01 -16.66 -0.80
CA LYS A 122 -2.05 -17.19 -1.78
C LYS A 122 -2.63 -17.42 -3.19
N TYR A 123 -3.95 -17.47 -3.34
CA TYR A 123 -4.61 -17.99 -4.55
C TYR A 123 -4.89 -16.94 -5.63
N SER A 124 -4.43 -15.69 -5.45
CA SER A 124 -4.55 -14.64 -6.46
C SER A 124 -3.20 -13.94 -6.63
N PRO A 125 -2.63 -13.90 -7.86
CA PRO A 125 -1.39 -13.18 -8.12
C PRO A 125 -1.53 -11.73 -7.67
N LYS A 126 -0.53 -11.25 -6.92
CA LYS A 126 -0.46 -9.86 -6.47
C LYS A 126 0.62 -9.16 -7.26
N ASP A 127 0.29 -8.01 -7.80
CA ASP A 127 1.23 -7.19 -8.55
C ASP A 127 1.10 -5.71 -8.18
N GLY A 128 2.20 -4.98 -8.33
CA GLY A 128 2.35 -3.58 -7.98
C GLY A 128 3.36 -3.37 -6.84
N PRO A 129 4.20 -2.34 -6.90
CA PRO A 129 5.37 -2.22 -6.03
C PRO A 129 5.04 -1.74 -4.61
N SER A 130 3.77 -1.45 -4.33
CA SER A 130 3.33 -0.76 -3.10
C SER A 130 3.47 -1.51 -1.77
N ALA A 131 3.98 -2.74 -1.80
CA ALA A 131 4.33 -3.54 -0.63
C ALA A 131 5.83 -3.50 -0.31
N ALA A 132 6.67 -2.81 -1.10
CA ALA A 132 8.12 -2.78 -0.94
C ALA A 132 8.55 -2.36 0.46
N VAL A 133 7.96 -1.29 1.01
CA VAL A 133 8.25 -0.83 2.37
C VAL A 133 7.89 -1.90 3.41
N ALA A 134 6.75 -2.58 3.26
CA ALA A 134 6.35 -3.65 4.18
C ALA A 134 7.31 -4.86 4.11
N CYS A 135 7.75 -5.24 2.90
CA CYS A 135 8.76 -6.26 2.68
C CYS A 135 10.10 -5.90 3.36
N ALA A 136 10.56 -4.66 3.16
CA ALA A 136 11.79 -4.17 3.77
C ALA A 136 11.72 -4.16 5.30
N LEU A 137 10.57 -3.78 5.88
CA LEU A 137 10.36 -3.77 7.33
C LEU A 137 10.42 -5.19 7.91
N MET A 138 9.80 -6.15 7.25
CA MET A 138 9.86 -7.55 7.68
C MET A 138 11.27 -8.13 7.56
N ALA A 139 12.00 -7.82 6.47
CA ALA A 139 13.39 -8.24 6.31
C ALA A 139 14.31 -7.62 7.37
N ASP A 140 14.17 -6.33 7.65
CA ASP A 140 14.90 -5.65 8.73
C ASP A 140 14.53 -6.23 10.10
N SER A 141 13.26 -6.54 10.34
CA SER A 141 12.79 -7.20 11.57
C SER A 141 13.43 -8.58 11.78
N ILE A 142 13.47 -9.42 10.73
CA ILE A 142 14.17 -10.72 10.75
C ILE A 142 15.63 -10.53 11.13
N LEU A 143 16.35 -9.67 10.40
CA LEU A 143 17.81 -9.54 10.53
C LEU A 143 18.25 -8.74 11.76
N SER A 144 17.40 -7.86 12.29
CA SER A 144 17.71 -7.06 13.50
C SER A 144 17.22 -7.70 14.79
N GLY A 145 16.28 -8.65 14.72
CA GLY A 145 15.61 -9.19 15.89
C GLY A 145 14.53 -8.28 16.48
N ASN A 146 14.29 -7.10 15.88
CA ASN A 146 13.29 -6.16 16.40
C ASN A 146 11.89 -6.58 15.96
N GLU A 147 10.98 -6.73 16.92
CA GLU A 147 9.58 -7.02 16.64
C GLU A 147 8.84 -5.82 16.04
N LEU A 148 7.91 -6.10 15.13
CA LEU A 148 7.00 -5.12 14.54
C LEU A 148 5.68 -5.07 15.33
N ASP A 149 5.07 -3.89 15.39
CA ASP A 149 3.74 -3.70 15.97
C ASP A 149 2.66 -4.32 15.07
N GLN A 150 1.86 -5.21 15.64
CA GLN A 150 0.79 -5.94 14.94
C GLN A 150 -0.39 -5.05 14.53
N GLY A 151 -0.54 -3.88 15.15
CA GLY A 151 -1.50 -2.84 14.78
C GLY A 151 -1.02 -1.92 13.66
N PHE A 152 0.21 -2.07 13.19
CA PHE A 152 0.84 -1.21 12.20
C PHE A 152 0.60 -1.71 10.76
N ALA A 153 0.22 -0.78 9.88
CA ALA A 153 0.10 -1.00 8.46
C ALA A 153 1.03 -0.09 7.66
N ALA A 154 1.57 -0.59 6.55
CA ALA A 154 2.42 0.20 5.67
C ALA A 154 2.02 0.04 4.19
N THR A 155 2.21 1.12 3.44
CA THR A 155 2.22 1.08 1.97
C THR A 155 3.26 2.05 1.45
N GLY A 156 3.85 1.71 0.30
CA GLY A 156 4.87 2.50 -0.35
C GLY A 156 5.69 1.62 -1.27
N ASP A 157 6.08 2.18 -2.41
CA ASP A 157 7.22 1.66 -3.16
C ASP A 157 8.52 2.17 -2.51
N MET A 158 9.65 1.56 -2.81
CA MET A 158 10.94 1.88 -2.23
C MET A 158 12.07 1.75 -3.26
N THR A 159 13.05 2.63 -3.21
CA THR A 159 14.31 2.51 -3.98
C THR A 159 15.35 1.70 -3.20
N ALA A 160 16.41 1.21 -3.87
CA ALA A 160 17.55 0.59 -3.18
C ALA A 160 18.29 1.52 -2.20
N THR A 161 18.10 2.85 -2.28
CA THR A 161 18.64 3.84 -1.34
C THR A 161 17.75 4.01 -0.09
N GLY A 162 16.54 3.46 -0.10
CA GLY A 162 15.59 3.55 1.01
C GLY A 162 14.62 4.73 0.90
N ASP A 163 14.51 5.39 -0.25
CA ASP A 163 13.52 6.45 -0.48
C ASP A 163 12.15 5.84 -0.73
N VAL A 164 11.13 6.35 -0.05
CA VAL A 164 9.75 5.86 -0.14
C VAL A 164 8.99 6.64 -1.21
N ARG A 165 8.47 5.92 -2.20
CA ARG A 165 7.79 6.50 -3.38
C ARG A 165 6.27 6.33 -3.31
N ALA A 166 5.59 7.23 -4.03
CA ALA A 166 4.14 7.31 -4.09
C ALA A 166 3.53 6.00 -4.62
N VAL A 167 2.27 5.76 -4.27
CA VAL A 167 1.54 4.57 -4.71
C VAL A 167 0.10 4.90 -5.02
N GLY A 168 -0.48 4.18 -5.98
CA GLY A 168 -1.91 4.28 -6.29
C GLY A 168 -2.82 3.80 -5.15
N GLY A 169 -4.02 4.38 -5.09
CA GLY A 169 -5.13 3.87 -4.28
C GLY A 169 -5.00 4.07 -2.76
N VAL A 170 -4.21 5.05 -2.31
CA VAL A 170 -3.94 5.27 -0.86
C VAL A 170 -5.21 5.45 -0.03
N GLN A 171 -6.20 6.19 -0.50
CA GLN A 171 -7.46 6.36 0.26
C GLN A 171 -8.18 5.02 0.51
N SER A 172 -8.18 4.15 -0.50
CA SER A 172 -8.75 2.82 -0.42
C SER A 172 -7.94 1.94 0.52
N LYS A 173 -6.61 2.02 0.46
CA LYS A 173 -5.67 1.30 1.35
C LYS A 173 -5.86 1.69 2.82
N ILE A 174 -5.95 2.98 3.13
CA ILE A 174 -6.25 3.47 4.48
C ILE A 174 -7.61 2.94 4.97
N LYS A 175 -8.64 2.96 4.11
CA LYS A 175 -9.95 2.35 4.44
C LYS A 175 -9.83 0.85 4.74
N GLY A 176 -8.98 0.14 3.99
CA GLY A 176 -8.65 -1.26 4.24
C GLY A 176 -8.00 -1.49 5.61
N ALA A 177 -7.04 -0.64 5.98
CA ALA A 177 -6.37 -0.67 7.28
C ALA A 177 -7.36 -0.45 8.44
N ILE A 178 -8.24 0.56 8.33
CA ILE A 178 -9.31 0.83 9.31
C ILE A 178 -10.22 -0.41 9.47
N LYS A 179 -10.63 -1.03 8.35
CA LYS A 179 -11.47 -2.24 8.38
C LYS A 179 -10.80 -3.44 9.06
N LYS A 180 -9.46 -3.51 9.01
CA LYS A 180 -8.66 -4.54 9.70
C LYS A 180 -8.23 -4.12 11.12
N GLN A 181 -8.81 -3.03 11.65
CA GLN A 181 -8.56 -2.53 13.00
C GLN A 181 -7.09 -2.17 13.25
N CYS A 182 -6.36 -1.78 12.21
CA CYS A 182 -5.03 -1.19 12.36
C CYS A 182 -5.13 0.12 13.13
N THR A 183 -4.19 0.37 14.03
CA THR A 183 -4.13 1.59 14.85
C THR A 183 -3.33 2.68 14.16
N ILE A 184 -2.30 2.29 13.40
CA ILE A 184 -1.34 3.17 12.74
C ILE A 184 -1.19 2.74 11.28
N VAL A 185 -1.10 3.71 10.38
CA VAL A 185 -0.75 3.48 8.98
C VAL A 185 0.31 4.49 8.52
N THR A 186 1.34 4.00 7.83
CA THR A 186 2.27 4.84 7.07
C THR A 186 1.91 4.86 5.59
N ILE A 187 2.04 6.05 5.00
CA ILE A 187 1.91 6.29 3.57
C ILE A 187 3.12 7.09 3.07
N PRO A 188 3.44 7.04 1.76
CA PRO A 188 4.46 7.91 1.18
C PRO A 188 4.08 9.38 1.36
N LYS A 189 5.07 10.25 1.61
CA LYS A 189 4.83 11.70 1.67
C LYS A 189 4.21 12.25 0.39
N GLY A 190 4.57 11.71 -0.77
CA GLY A 190 3.97 12.07 -2.06
C GLY A 190 2.43 11.96 -2.05
N ASN A 191 1.87 10.98 -1.32
CA ASN A 191 0.43 10.77 -1.28
C ASN A 191 -0.30 11.55 -0.15
N GLN A 192 0.36 12.49 0.54
CA GLN A 192 -0.26 13.25 1.63
C GLN A 192 -1.51 14.04 1.18
N ALA A 193 -1.54 14.50 -0.08
CA ALA A 193 -2.68 15.21 -0.66
C ALA A 193 -3.94 14.33 -0.69
N ALA A 194 -3.78 13.02 -0.94
CA ALA A 194 -4.89 12.07 -0.95
C ALA A 194 -5.59 11.96 0.41
N VAL A 195 -4.87 12.18 1.52
CA VAL A 195 -5.45 12.21 2.88
C VAL A 195 -6.30 13.46 3.07
N ALA A 196 -5.80 14.63 2.65
CA ALA A 196 -6.54 15.89 2.68
C ALA A 196 -7.81 15.81 1.82
N ASP A 197 -7.71 15.23 0.62
CA ASP A 197 -8.84 15.04 -0.28
C ASP A 197 -9.91 14.14 0.34
N SER A 198 -9.50 13.04 0.96
CA SER A 198 -10.41 12.13 1.65
C SER A 198 -11.16 12.85 2.77
N TYR A 199 -10.48 13.74 3.50
CA TYR A 199 -11.09 14.59 4.52
C TYR A 199 -12.13 15.57 3.94
N ILE A 200 -11.83 16.22 2.82
CA ILE A 200 -12.74 17.18 2.17
C ILE A 200 -14.02 16.49 1.65
N ILE A 201 -13.88 15.26 1.16
CA ILE A 201 -14.98 14.46 0.59
C ILE A 201 -15.80 13.80 1.70
N LYS A 202 -15.15 13.15 2.67
CA LYS A 202 -15.79 12.24 3.64
C LYS A 202 -15.93 12.82 5.05
N GLY A 203 -15.48 14.04 5.28
CA GLY A 203 -15.46 14.67 6.60
C GLY A 203 -14.27 14.23 7.46
N LEU A 204 -14.33 14.49 8.76
CA LEU A 204 -13.19 14.31 9.66
C LEU A 204 -12.96 12.86 10.09
N LYS A 205 -14.00 12.02 10.06
CA LYS A 205 -13.95 10.63 10.58
C LYS A 205 -12.72 9.84 10.12
N PRO A 206 -12.30 9.85 8.85
CA PRO A 206 -11.11 9.11 8.42
C PRO A 206 -9.82 9.54 9.13
N LEU A 207 -9.69 10.82 9.53
CA LEU A 207 -8.48 11.35 10.18
C LEU A 207 -8.31 10.88 11.62
N TYR A 208 -9.38 10.50 12.31
CA TYR A 208 -9.31 10.00 13.69
C TYR A 208 -9.81 8.56 13.84
N ALA A 209 -10.13 7.88 12.74
CA ALA A 209 -10.39 6.44 12.71
C ALA A 209 -9.09 5.61 12.78
N ILE A 210 -7.99 6.15 12.29
CA ILE A 210 -6.64 5.57 12.32
C ILE A 210 -5.61 6.70 12.40
N GLN A 211 -4.43 6.43 12.96
CA GLN A 211 -3.33 7.39 12.96
C GLN A 211 -2.53 7.29 11.66
N ILE A 212 -2.55 8.35 10.84
CA ILE A 212 -1.88 8.37 9.55
C ILE A 212 -0.57 9.15 9.67
N PHE A 213 0.53 8.53 9.29
CA PHE A 213 1.85 9.13 9.19
C PHE A 213 2.31 9.15 7.73
N SER A 214 2.92 10.26 7.30
CA SER A 214 3.67 10.30 6.04
C SER A 214 5.12 9.93 6.29
N VAL A 215 5.75 9.22 5.35
CA VAL A 215 7.19 8.92 5.40
C VAL A 215 7.86 9.22 4.05
N GLU A 216 9.10 9.68 4.10
CA GLU A 216 9.99 9.91 2.95
C GLU A 216 11.04 8.82 2.82
N THR A 217 11.43 8.19 3.93
CA THR A 217 12.50 7.20 3.98
C THR A 217 12.06 5.93 4.70
N PHE A 218 12.75 4.83 4.41
CA PHE A 218 12.57 3.57 5.11
C PHE A 218 12.79 3.72 6.62
N ASP A 219 13.80 4.48 7.05
CA ASP A 219 14.12 4.62 8.47
C ASP A 219 12.99 5.31 9.25
N GLU A 220 12.30 6.29 8.65
CA GLU A 220 11.09 6.88 9.25
C GLU A 220 9.97 5.86 9.42
N ALA A 221 9.75 5.01 8.41
CA ALA A 221 8.78 3.92 8.49
C ALA A 221 9.17 2.90 9.58
N LEU A 222 10.45 2.56 9.68
CA LEU A 222 10.98 1.61 10.65
C LEU A 222 10.80 2.09 12.09
N GLU A 223 11.05 3.37 12.37
CA GLU A 223 10.84 3.95 13.70
C GLU A 223 9.37 3.89 14.15
N LEU A 224 8.43 3.96 13.20
CA LEU A 224 7.00 3.83 13.47
C LEU A 224 6.54 2.36 13.55
N ALA A 225 7.21 1.44 12.87
CA ALA A 225 6.80 0.05 12.75
C ALA A 225 7.19 -0.81 13.97
N LYS A 226 8.24 -0.45 14.71
CA LYS A 226 8.73 -1.22 15.88
C LYS A 226 7.66 -1.34 16.98
N SER A 227 7.63 -2.48 17.66
CA SER A 227 6.81 -2.68 18.87
C SER A 227 7.29 -1.79 20.03
N LYS A 228 8.61 -1.65 20.17
CA LYS A 228 9.27 -0.73 21.11
C LYS A 228 9.77 0.51 20.37
N ARG A 229 8.94 1.56 20.38
CA ARG A 229 9.23 2.84 19.70
C ARG A 229 10.08 3.77 20.56
N LYS A 230 10.68 4.76 19.92
CA LYS A 230 11.26 5.92 20.62
C LYS A 230 10.20 6.62 21.46
N GLU A 231 10.61 7.14 22.63
CA GLU A 231 9.72 7.74 23.62
C GLU A 231 8.84 8.87 23.04
N ASN A 232 9.43 9.75 22.22
CA ASN A 232 8.71 10.85 21.59
C ASN A 232 7.60 10.36 20.65
N ILE A 233 7.86 9.33 19.85
CA ILE A 233 6.89 8.75 18.91
C ILE A 233 5.77 8.06 19.69
N GLN A 234 6.10 7.25 20.70
CA GLN A 234 5.10 6.57 21.53
C GLN A 234 4.20 7.59 22.23
N LYS A 235 4.79 8.64 22.82
CA LYS A 235 4.04 9.74 23.43
C LYS A 235 3.13 10.46 22.44
N ALA A 236 3.58 10.70 21.19
CA ALA A 236 2.74 11.29 20.16
C ALA A 236 1.51 10.42 19.84
N ILE A 237 1.71 9.11 19.72
CA ILE A 237 0.66 8.12 19.46
C ILE A 237 -0.37 8.11 20.60
N ASP A 238 0.10 8.09 21.84
CA ASP A 238 -0.75 8.04 23.05
C ASP A 238 -1.55 9.34 23.22
N GLU A 239 -0.91 10.50 23.02
CA GLU A 239 -1.57 11.81 23.07
C GLU A 239 -2.63 11.94 21.97
N PHE A 240 -2.35 11.42 20.78
CA PHE A 240 -3.33 11.39 19.69
C PHE A 240 -4.49 10.44 20.00
N ALA A 241 -4.26 9.31 20.68
CA ALA A 241 -5.34 8.40 21.09
C ALA A 241 -6.37 9.10 22.01
N LEU A 242 -5.91 10.02 22.86
CA LEU A 242 -6.81 10.87 23.67
C LEU A 242 -7.66 11.81 22.79
N VAL A 243 -7.08 12.37 21.73
CA VAL A 243 -7.81 13.16 20.74
C VAL A 243 -8.85 12.30 20.01
N GLN A 244 -8.48 11.09 19.58
CA GLN A 244 -9.43 10.15 18.95
C GLN A 244 -10.59 9.85 19.89
N LYS A 245 -10.34 9.60 21.18
CA LYS A 245 -11.38 9.38 22.19
C LYS A 245 -12.32 10.58 22.33
N ALA A 246 -11.78 11.80 22.29
CA ALA A 246 -12.60 13.02 22.35
C ALA A 246 -13.47 13.19 21.09
N LEU A 247 -12.89 13.04 19.90
CA LEU A 247 -13.61 13.20 18.64
C LEU A 247 -14.66 12.12 18.40
N ASN A 248 -14.41 10.89 18.86
CA ASN A 248 -15.40 9.80 18.83
C ASN A 248 -16.61 10.08 19.74
N LYS A 249 -16.45 10.85 20.83
CA LYS A 249 -17.57 11.29 21.67
C LYS A 249 -18.36 12.42 21.02
N ASN A 250 -17.65 13.42 20.50
CA ASN A 250 -18.25 14.54 19.79
C ASN A 250 -17.23 15.17 18.85
N GLU A 251 -17.49 15.07 17.54
CA GLU A 251 -16.59 15.60 16.51
C GLU A 251 -16.39 17.12 16.64
N LYS A 252 -17.36 17.87 17.21
CA LYS A 252 -17.26 19.32 17.45
C LYS A 252 -16.18 19.69 18.47
N TYR A 253 -15.67 18.73 19.27
CA TYR A 253 -14.55 18.99 20.17
C TYR A 253 -13.25 19.35 19.45
N ILE A 254 -13.19 19.21 18.12
CA ILE A 254 -12.08 19.73 17.32
C ILE A 254 -11.86 21.24 17.49
N TYR A 255 -12.89 22.00 17.86
CA TYR A 255 -12.81 23.43 18.13
C TYR A 255 -12.42 23.75 19.58
N ASN A 256 -12.30 22.75 20.46
CA ASN A 256 -11.91 22.94 21.85
C ASN A 256 -10.39 23.26 21.96
N SER A 257 -10.04 24.29 22.72
CA SER A 257 -8.64 24.72 22.90
C SER A 257 -7.73 23.63 23.47
N LYS A 258 -8.23 22.76 24.37
CA LYS A 258 -7.47 21.63 24.93
C LYS A 258 -7.16 20.57 23.88
N VAL A 259 -8.12 20.25 23.00
CA VAL A 259 -7.92 19.30 21.90
C VAL A 259 -6.88 19.86 20.92
N GLN A 260 -6.98 21.14 20.58
CA GLN A 260 -6.01 21.80 19.70
C GLN A 260 -4.60 21.90 20.32
N ALA A 261 -4.50 22.10 21.64
CA ALA A 261 -3.22 22.07 22.35
C ALA A 261 -2.58 20.68 22.29
N LYS A 262 -3.36 19.61 22.51
CA LYS A 262 -2.87 18.23 22.33
C LYS A 262 -2.43 17.95 20.89
N LEU A 263 -3.21 18.38 19.90
CA LEU A 263 -2.82 18.24 18.49
C LEU A 263 -1.49 18.96 18.19
N ARG A 264 -1.27 20.16 18.73
CA ARG A 264 0.03 20.85 18.64
C ARG A 264 1.16 20.04 19.27
N GLN A 265 0.94 19.50 20.47
CA GLN A 265 1.92 18.66 21.15
C GLN A 265 2.27 17.41 20.33
N VAL A 266 1.26 16.73 19.76
CA VAL A 266 1.48 15.57 18.86
C VAL A 266 2.35 15.95 17.68
N ILE A 267 2.08 17.09 17.02
CA ILE A 267 2.86 17.57 15.87
C ILE A 267 4.29 17.93 16.28
N THR A 268 4.50 18.51 17.47
CA THR A 268 5.85 18.79 17.98
C THR A 268 6.64 17.50 18.21
N LEU A 269 6.00 16.45 18.73
CA LEU A 269 6.63 15.16 19.01
C LEU A 269 6.86 14.33 17.73
N ALA A 270 5.93 14.40 16.79
CA ALA A 270 5.93 13.68 15.52
C ALA A 270 5.44 14.59 14.37
N PRO A 271 6.34 15.37 13.74
CA PRO A 271 5.99 16.34 12.69
C PRO A 271 5.27 15.74 11.47
N HIS A 272 5.50 14.45 11.20
CA HIS A 272 4.94 13.72 10.08
C HIS A 272 3.57 13.07 10.38
N HIS A 273 2.95 13.37 11.54
CA HIS A 273 1.61 12.90 11.90
C HIS A 273 0.53 13.65 11.10
N LEU A 274 0.16 13.11 9.94
CA LEU A 274 -0.77 13.73 9.00
C LEU A 274 -2.17 13.89 9.58
N SER A 275 -2.65 12.91 10.34
CA SER A 275 -3.95 12.99 11.00
C SER A 275 -4.00 14.19 11.95
N ALA A 276 -3.00 14.36 12.80
CA ALA A 276 -2.93 15.49 13.73
C ALA A 276 -2.83 16.84 13.02
N LYS A 277 -1.98 16.93 11.98
CA LYS A 277 -1.82 18.14 11.17
C LYS A 277 -3.14 18.57 10.53
N ASN A 278 -3.84 17.67 9.85
CA ASN A 278 -5.10 17.98 9.17
C ASN A 278 -6.22 18.32 10.15
N LEU A 279 -6.33 17.58 11.26
CA LEU A 279 -7.29 17.88 12.32
C LEU A 279 -7.06 19.27 12.93
N LEU A 280 -5.80 19.62 13.23
CA LEU A 280 -5.48 20.94 13.78
C LEU A 280 -5.84 22.05 12.79
N LEU A 281 -5.47 21.90 11.52
CA LEU A 281 -5.82 22.87 10.49
C LEU A 281 -7.33 23.05 10.37
N HIS A 282 -8.11 21.97 10.42
CA HIS A 282 -9.57 22.05 10.45
C HIS A 282 -10.08 22.81 11.69
N GLY A 283 -9.62 22.45 12.89
CA GLY A 283 -10.02 23.10 14.14
C GLY A 283 -9.70 24.60 14.16
N LEU A 284 -8.63 25.01 13.47
CA LEU A 284 -8.25 26.42 13.29
C LEU A 284 -9.00 27.12 12.15
N LYS A 285 -9.91 26.43 11.44
CA LYS A 285 -10.57 26.92 10.22
C LYS A 285 -9.58 27.34 9.11
N LYS A 286 -8.39 26.71 9.11
CA LYS A 286 -7.31 26.89 8.13
C LYS A 286 -7.04 25.62 7.30
N GLY A 287 -7.97 24.66 7.36
CA GLY A 287 -7.90 23.43 6.58
C GLY A 287 -8.06 23.67 5.07
N PRO A 288 -7.62 22.74 4.23
CA PRO A 288 -7.80 22.83 2.80
C PRO A 288 -9.29 22.87 2.46
N GLN A 289 -9.65 23.78 1.55
CA GLN A 289 -11.03 24.01 1.10
C GLN A 289 -11.32 23.37 -0.26
N ARG A 290 -10.25 23.03 -1.00
CA ARG A 290 -10.32 22.40 -2.31
C ARG A 290 -9.49 21.13 -2.34
N LEU A 291 -9.98 20.18 -3.11
CA LEU A 291 -9.28 18.97 -3.49
C LEU A 291 -8.02 19.33 -4.27
N SER A 292 -7.02 18.47 -4.15
CA SER A 292 -5.86 18.46 -5.05
C SER A 292 -6.31 18.29 -6.50
N LEU A 293 -5.40 18.58 -7.43
CA LEU A 293 -5.66 18.32 -8.84
C LEU A 293 -5.98 16.85 -9.08
N VAL A 294 -5.14 15.96 -8.54
CA VAL A 294 -5.30 14.51 -8.70
C VAL A 294 -6.61 14.04 -8.05
N GLY A 295 -6.95 14.53 -6.87
CA GLY A 295 -8.23 14.25 -6.22
C GLY A 295 -9.43 14.69 -7.05
N SER A 296 -9.34 15.87 -7.67
CA SER A 296 -10.38 16.39 -8.57
C SER A 296 -10.49 15.57 -9.85
N ILE A 297 -9.36 15.18 -10.43
CA ILE A 297 -9.29 14.31 -11.61
C ILE A 297 -9.86 12.92 -11.31
N ASN A 298 -9.59 12.36 -10.14
CA ASN A 298 -10.16 11.08 -9.73
C ASN A 298 -11.69 11.15 -9.63
N CYS A 299 -12.26 12.27 -9.17
CA CYS A 299 -13.71 12.49 -9.21
C CYS A 299 -14.24 12.52 -10.65
N ILE A 300 -13.54 13.22 -11.55
CA ILE A 300 -13.89 13.28 -12.98
C ILE A 300 -13.78 11.90 -13.65
N ASN A 301 -12.75 11.13 -13.34
CA ASN A 301 -12.56 9.79 -13.91
C ASN A 301 -13.66 8.83 -13.46
N ALA A 302 -14.03 8.85 -12.17
CA ALA A 302 -15.15 8.06 -11.67
C ALA A 302 -16.46 8.41 -12.38
N ALA A 303 -16.68 9.68 -12.72
CA ALA A 303 -17.82 10.08 -13.53
C ALA A 303 -17.72 9.61 -14.98
N HIS A 304 -16.55 9.77 -15.61
CA HIS A 304 -16.30 9.34 -16.97
C HIS A 304 -16.57 7.84 -17.17
N GLU A 305 -16.17 7.00 -16.21
CA GLU A 305 -16.47 5.56 -16.23
C GLU A 305 -17.98 5.29 -16.28
N ASN A 306 -18.82 6.10 -15.62
CA ASN A 306 -20.27 5.97 -15.69
C ASN A 306 -20.84 6.39 -17.05
N PHE A 307 -20.14 7.24 -17.82
CA PHE A 307 -20.54 7.72 -19.15
C PHE A 307 -19.89 6.97 -20.31
N GLY A 308 -18.94 6.06 -20.07
CA GLY A 308 -18.07 5.46 -21.09
C GLY A 308 -18.82 4.99 -22.34
N SER A 309 -19.87 4.19 -22.17
CA SER A 309 -20.66 3.68 -23.32
C SER A 309 -21.39 4.75 -24.14
N ILE A 310 -21.74 5.90 -23.55
CA ILE A 310 -22.37 7.02 -24.28
C ILE A 310 -21.32 7.83 -25.05
N LEU A 311 -20.15 8.01 -24.45
CA LEU A 311 -19.04 8.76 -25.05
C LEU A 311 -18.39 8.00 -26.22
N GLU A 312 -18.44 6.66 -26.21
CA GLU A 312 -17.88 5.80 -27.25
C GLU A 312 -18.81 5.62 -28.45
N ASP A 313 -20.10 5.37 -28.22
CA ASP A 313 -21.03 5.01 -29.30
C ASP A 313 -21.72 6.21 -29.96
N ASN A 314 -21.54 7.45 -29.43
CA ASN A 314 -22.26 8.67 -29.84
C ASN A 314 -23.79 8.47 -29.97
N SER A 315 -24.34 7.47 -29.29
CA SER A 315 -25.71 7.00 -29.47
C SER A 315 -26.49 7.06 -28.17
N PHE A 316 -27.70 7.57 -28.26
CA PHE A 316 -28.65 7.59 -27.15
C PHE A 316 -29.30 6.21 -27.00
N SER A 317 -28.56 5.23 -26.48
CA SER A 317 -29.17 3.97 -26.05
C SER A 317 -29.76 4.18 -24.65
N THR A 318 -31.05 4.50 -24.59
CA THR A 318 -31.83 4.75 -23.35
C THR A 318 -31.78 3.62 -22.33
N SER A 319 -31.35 2.43 -22.74
CA SER A 319 -31.34 1.21 -21.96
C SER A 319 -30.05 0.95 -21.19
N ARG A 320 -29.01 1.79 -21.31
CA ARG A 320 -27.67 1.46 -20.76
C ARG A 320 -27.24 2.21 -19.50
N ILE A 321 -27.79 3.39 -19.20
CA ILE A 321 -27.45 4.12 -17.95
C ILE A 321 -28.66 4.21 -17.05
N ASP A 322 -28.50 3.79 -15.79
CA ASP A 322 -29.51 3.89 -14.75
C ASP A 322 -29.82 5.37 -14.41
N GLN A 323 -31.10 5.71 -14.23
CA GLN A 323 -31.53 7.07 -13.90
C GLN A 323 -31.03 7.50 -12.52
N ASP A 324 -30.90 6.53 -11.62
CA ASP A 324 -30.39 6.75 -10.27
C ASP A 324 -28.90 7.12 -10.32
N VAL A 325 -28.13 6.46 -11.20
CA VAL A 325 -26.71 6.78 -11.44
C VAL A 325 -26.52 8.19 -11.99
N LEU A 326 -27.33 8.62 -12.95
CA LEU A 326 -27.27 10.00 -13.48
C LEU A 326 -27.61 11.03 -12.40
N THR A 327 -28.63 10.76 -11.60
CA THR A 327 -29.07 11.67 -10.54
C THR A 327 -28.02 11.77 -9.43
N GLU A 328 -27.43 10.64 -9.01
CA GLU A 328 -26.34 10.60 -8.04
C GLU A 328 -25.11 11.37 -8.55
N LEU A 329 -24.74 11.20 -9.82
CA LEU A 329 -23.61 11.88 -10.43
C LEU A 329 -23.80 13.40 -10.48
N ILE A 330 -24.96 13.88 -10.95
CA ILE A 330 -25.28 15.32 -10.99
C ILE A 330 -25.21 15.89 -9.58
N TYR A 331 -25.80 15.20 -8.60
CA TYR A 331 -25.78 15.63 -7.21
C TYR A 331 -24.36 15.71 -6.65
N GLU A 332 -23.56 14.65 -6.84
CA GLU A 332 -22.18 14.58 -6.36
C GLU A 332 -21.30 15.67 -6.97
N PHE A 333 -21.39 15.91 -8.28
CA PHE A 333 -20.61 16.98 -8.90
C PHE A 333 -21.05 18.37 -8.45
N ARG A 334 -22.35 18.66 -8.37
CA ARG A 334 -22.83 19.95 -7.86
C ARG A 334 -22.37 20.18 -6.42
N ARG A 335 -22.40 19.14 -5.58
CA ARG A 335 -21.92 19.18 -4.19
C ARG A 335 -20.41 19.41 -4.10
N LEU A 336 -19.63 18.79 -4.98
CA LEU A 336 -18.18 18.87 -4.97
C LEU A 336 -17.64 20.06 -5.77
N ARG A 337 -18.43 20.69 -6.63
CA ARG A 337 -17.98 21.74 -7.57
C ARG A 337 -17.17 22.85 -6.92
N THR A 338 -17.62 23.35 -5.77
CA THR A 338 -16.91 24.42 -5.03
C THR A 338 -15.62 23.94 -4.37
N LYS A 339 -15.49 22.63 -4.16
CA LYS A 339 -14.35 21.94 -3.58
C LYS A 339 -13.36 21.44 -4.64
N LEU A 340 -13.69 21.44 -5.93
CA LEU A 340 -12.74 20.96 -6.97
C LEU A 340 -11.60 21.96 -7.20
N ASP A 341 -10.47 21.47 -7.72
CA ASP A 341 -9.42 22.31 -8.29
C ASP A 341 -10.01 23.12 -9.45
N LYS A 342 -9.72 24.43 -9.48
CA LYS A 342 -10.29 25.36 -10.46
C LYS A 342 -10.02 24.93 -11.91
N ARG A 343 -8.88 24.31 -12.17
CA ARG A 343 -8.47 23.81 -13.49
C ARG A 343 -9.41 22.72 -14.02
N THR A 344 -10.08 22.01 -13.12
CA THR A 344 -10.97 20.89 -13.43
C THR A 344 -12.45 21.27 -13.58
N ILE A 345 -12.81 22.50 -13.20
CA ILE A 345 -14.20 22.99 -13.22
C ILE A 345 -14.80 22.98 -14.63
N PRO A 346 -14.13 23.47 -15.70
CA PRO A 346 -14.73 23.47 -17.04
C PRO A 346 -15.10 22.06 -17.53
N CYS A 347 -14.20 21.10 -17.31
CA CYS A 347 -14.45 19.69 -17.63
C CYS A 347 -15.60 19.12 -16.81
N THR A 348 -15.68 19.45 -15.51
CA THR A 348 -16.76 19.01 -14.63
C THR A 348 -18.11 19.56 -15.06
N ASP A 349 -18.19 20.85 -15.38
CA ASP A 349 -19.42 21.51 -15.81
C ASP A 349 -19.93 20.87 -17.12
N ALA A 350 -19.04 20.56 -18.06
CA ALA A 350 -19.41 19.84 -19.28
C ALA A 350 -20.03 18.45 -19.01
N TYR A 351 -19.52 17.70 -18.02
CA TYR A 351 -20.14 16.42 -17.61
C TYR A 351 -21.52 16.62 -16.99
N VAL A 352 -21.69 17.64 -16.15
CA VAL A 352 -22.97 17.95 -15.50
C VAL A 352 -24.01 18.34 -16.55
N ASP A 353 -23.64 19.22 -17.48
CA ASP A 353 -24.52 19.64 -18.57
C ASP A 353 -24.97 18.44 -19.41
N LEU A 354 -24.03 17.56 -19.79
CA LEU A 354 -24.33 16.32 -20.54
C LEU A 354 -25.27 15.41 -19.74
N ALA A 355 -25.01 15.21 -18.45
CA ALA A 355 -25.82 14.37 -17.57
C ALA A 355 -27.27 14.89 -17.46
N GLU A 356 -27.43 16.20 -17.31
CA GLU A 356 -28.73 16.88 -17.22
C GLU A 356 -29.49 16.75 -18.54
N PHE A 357 -28.82 16.98 -19.66
CA PHE A 357 -29.42 16.79 -20.98
C PHE A 357 -29.90 15.35 -21.19
N ILE A 358 -29.08 14.36 -20.86
CA ILE A 358 -29.46 12.93 -20.97
C ILE A 358 -30.67 12.63 -20.08
N LYS A 359 -30.68 13.14 -18.85
CA LYS A 359 -31.79 12.97 -17.90
C LYS A 359 -33.09 13.57 -18.44
N ASP A 360 -33.03 14.78 -19.00
CA ASP A 360 -34.19 15.50 -19.55
C ASP A 360 -34.76 14.83 -20.80
N VAL A 361 -33.89 14.28 -21.64
CA VAL A 361 -34.28 13.68 -22.91
C VAL A 361 -34.80 12.24 -22.74
N ARG A 362 -34.34 11.51 -21.72
CA ARG A 362 -34.78 10.13 -21.44
C ARG A 362 -36.29 9.99 -21.28
N ASN A 363 -36.95 10.98 -20.69
CA ASN A 363 -38.39 10.95 -20.43
C ASN A 363 -39.23 11.43 -21.63
N ARG A 364 -38.61 11.77 -22.76
CA ARG A 364 -39.32 12.23 -23.96
C ARG A 364 -39.71 11.04 -24.85
N LYS A 365 -40.94 11.06 -25.36
CA LYS A 365 -41.48 10.01 -26.25
C LYS A 365 -40.81 9.99 -27.64
N ILE A 366 -40.16 11.08 -28.06
CA ILE A 366 -39.57 11.23 -29.40
C ILE A 366 -38.16 11.81 -29.26
N PHE A 367 -37.16 11.08 -29.76
CA PHE A 367 -35.80 11.55 -29.93
C PHE A 367 -35.60 11.95 -31.40
N ASN A 368 -35.54 13.25 -31.70
CA ASN A 368 -35.45 13.76 -33.06
C ASN A 368 -34.01 14.14 -33.45
N GLN A 369 -33.78 14.44 -34.72
CA GLN A 369 -32.46 14.80 -35.25
C GLN A 369 -31.83 16.00 -34.52
N GLN A 370 -32.61 17.03 -34.16
CA GLN A 370 -32.11 18.19 -33.43
C GLN A 370 -31.57 17.83 -32.02
N LEU A 371 -32.24 16.92 -31.32
CA LEU A 371 -31.77 16.42 -30.02
C LEU A 371 -30.51 15.56 -30.19
N GLN A 372 -30.40 14.81 -31.28
CA GLN A 372 -29.20 14.05 -31.61
C GLN A 372 -28.01 14.97 -31.91
N GLU A 373 -28.18 16.01 -32.72
CA GLU A 373 -27.15 17.01 -33.00
C GLU A 373 -26.68 17.72 -31.72
N LYS A 374 -27.63 18.08 -30.85
CA LYS A 374 -27.31 18.68 -29.54
C LYS A 374 -26.53 17.71 -28.64
N LEU A 375 -26.91 16.43 -28.58
CA LEU A 375 -26.18 15.40 -27.83
C LEU A 375 -24.73 15.31 -28.29
N THR A 376 -24.51 15.20 -29.60
CA THR A 376 -23.17 15.10 -30.20
C THR A 376 -22.32 16.32 -29.85
N SER A 377 -22.86 17.54 -29.97
CA SER A 377 -22.15 18.77 -29.60
C SER A 377 -21.73 18.81 -28.12
N MET A 378 -22.58 18.30 -27.22
CA MET A 378 -22.25 18.22 -25.79
C MET A 378 -21.18 17.17 -25.50
N ILE A 379 -21.22 16.02 -26.18
CA ILE A 379 -20.17 14.99 -26.10
C ILE A 379 -18.83 15.55 -26.59
N GLU A 380 -18.81 16.24 -27.73
CA GLU A 380 -17.61 16.89 -28.27
C GLU A 380 -17.03 17.92 -27.29
N THR A 381 -17.89 18.67 -26.60
CA THR A 381 -17.47 19.60 -25.55
C THR A 381 -16.79 18.88 -24.40
N VAL A 382 -17.38 17.79 -23.89
CA VAL A 382 -16.78 16.96 -22.83
C VAL A 382 -15.41 16.41 -23.27
N VAL A 383 -15.32 15.86 -24.48
CA VAL A 383 -14.06 15.32 -25.04
C VAL A 383 -13.01 16.41 -25.17
N SER A 384 -13.39 17.59 -25.67
CA SER A 384 -12.51 18.75 -25.84
C SER A 384 -11.97 19.26 -24.50
N GLU A 385 -12.83 19.49 -23.51
CA GLU A 385 -12.42 19.98 -22.18
C GLU A 385 -11.56 18.95 -21.44
N ARG A 386 -11.88 17.66 -21.56
CA ARG A 386 -11.03 16.57 -21.05
C ARG A 386 -9.65 16.60 -21.71
N LYS A 387 -9.59 16.71 -23.04
CA LYS A 387 -8.32 16.78 -23.78
C LYS A 387 -7.49 18.00 -23.37
N LYS A 388 -8.11 19.18 -23.19
CA LYS A 388 -7.43 20.39 -22.70
C LYS A 388 -6.84 20.18 -21.31
N LEU A 389 -7.60 19.55 -20.39
CA LEU A 389 -7.15 19.26 -19.04
C LEU A 389 -5.94 18.32 -19.04
N PHE A 390 -6.04 17.17 -19.72
CA PHE A 390 -4.99 16.16 -19.71
C PHE A 390 -3.78 16.47 -20.61
N ASN A 391 -3.90 17.40 -21.57
CA ASN A 391 -2.77 17.86 -22.37
C ASN A 391 -2.03 19.05 -21.75
N ASN A 392 -2.54 19.64 -20.67
CA ASN A 392 -1.84 20.72 -19.98
C ASN A 392 -0.54 20.18 -19.36
N PRO A 393 0.64 20.73 -19.71
CA PRO A 393 1.94 20.23 -19.23
C PRO A 393 2.03 20.14 -17.69
N GLN A 394 1.53 21.16 -16.99
CA GLN A 394 1.56 21.21 -15.51
C GLN A 394 0.66 20.14 -14.90
N VAL A 395 -0.47 19.85 -15.54
CA VAL A 395 -1.39 18.79 -15.11
C VAL A 395 -0.76 17.41 -15.35
N ARG A 396 -0.07 17.22 -16.48
CA ARG A 396 0.60 15.96 -16.79
C ARG A 396 1.73 15.66 -15.81
N GLU A 397 2.54 16.66 -15.48
CA GLU A 397 3.63 16.52 -14.51
C GLU A 397 3.10 16.10 -13.13
N GLU A 398 2.11 16.83 -12.59
CA GLU A 398 1.50 16.56 -11.28
C GLU A 398 0.76 15.20 -11.24
N ILE A 399 0.18 14.74 -12.36
CA ILE A 399 -0.40 13.39 -12.47
C ILE A 399 0.72 12.35 -12.45
N MET A 400 1.76 12.50 -13.28
CA MET A 400 2.81 11.49 -13.40
C MET A 400 3.58 11.29 -12.08
N GLU A 401 3.73 12.34 -11.27
CA GLU A 401 4.33 12.26 -9.93
C GLU A 401 3.53 11.41 -8.92
N ASP A 402 2.20 11.27 -9.09
CA ASP A 402 1.34 10.51 -8.17
C ASP A 402 1.12 9.05 -8.62
N TYR A 403 1.50 8.72 -9.87
CA TYR A 403 1.42 7.37 -10.48
C TYR A 403 2.78 6.65 -10.63
N GLN A 404 3.92 7.31 -10.37
CA GLN A 404 5.26 6.72 -10.24
C GLN A 404 5.55 6.22 -8.83
#